data_AF-X1CK43-F1
#
_entry.id   AF-X1CK43-F1
#
_cell.length_a   1.000
_cell.length_b   1.000
_cell.length_c   1.000
_cell.angle_alpha   90.00
_cell.angle_beta   90.00
_cell.angle_gamma   90.00
#
_symmetry.space_group_name_H-M   'P 1'
#
loop_
_entity.id
_entity.type
_entity.pdbx_description
1 polymer ?
#
loop_
_entity_poly.entity_id
_entity_poly.type
_entity_poly.pdbx_seq_one_letter_code
_entity_poly.pdbx_strand_id
1 'polypeptide(L)'
;MIIVAAKNGGGDPSANLPLRYAIDKAKAANMPKDTIEKAIKKGTGDLEGVTFEEVLYEGYGPSGVAIMVEALTDNRNRTSPEIKRLFEKHGGSLGTSGCVNWMFSKKGLIT
;
A
#
# COMPACT_ATOMS: atom_id res chain seq x y z
N MET A 1 -3.71 2.57 4.99
CA MET A 1 -3.23 1.44 5.81
C MET A 1 -4.31 0.75 6.65
N ILE A 2 -5.40 1.41 7.04
CA ILE A 2 -6.48 0.75 7.83
C ILE A 2 -7.05 -0.49 7.09
N ILE A 3 -7.38 -0.35 5.80
CA ILE A 3 -7.93 -1.45 4.98
C ILE A 3 -6.99 -2.66 4.96
N VAL A 4 -5.69 -2.46 4.74
CA VAL A 4 -4.67 -3.52 4.72
C VAL A 4 -4.54 -4.19 6.08
N ALA A 5 -4.45 -3.39 7.14
CA ALA A 5 -4.32 -3.93 8.49
C ALA A 5 -5.56 -4.76 8.87
N ALA A 6 -6.76 -4.28 8.56
CA ALA A 6 -8.01 -5.01 8.78
C ALA A 6 -8.12 -6.29 7.91
N LYS A 7 -7.64 -6.25 6.66
CA LYS A 7 -7.59 -7.42 5.77
C LYS A 7 -6.67 -8.52 6.30
N ASN A 8 -5.49 -8.16 6.81
CA ASN A 8 -4.47 -9.11 7.23
C ASN A 8 -4.68 -9.65 8.65
N GLY A 9 -5.40 -8.94 9.52
CA GLY A 9 -5.54 -9.29 10.94
C GLY A 9 -6.94 -9.20 11.53
N GLY A 10 -7.97 -8.99 10.70
CA GLY A 10 -9.35 -8.82 11.16
C GLY A 10 -9.69 -7.41 11.64
N GLY A 11 -10.98 -7.13 11.79
CA GLY A 11 -11.49 -5.78 12.05
C GLY A 11 -11.48 -5.33 13.50
N ASP A 12 -11.08 -6.20 14.43
CA ASP A 12 -11.02 -5.90 15.86
C ASP A 12 -9.67 -5.26 16.23
N PRO A 13 -9.62 -3.97 16.60
CA PRO A 13 -8.38 -3.29 16.98
C PRO A 13 -7.76 -3.81 18.28
N SER A 14 -8.51 -4.54 19.12
CA SER A 14 -7.99 -5.13 20.35
C SER A 14 -7.18 -6.41 20.08
N ALA A 15 -7.55 -7.15 19.05
CA ALA A 15 -6.88 -8.36 18.60
C ALA A 15 -5.86 -8.11 17.45
N ASN A 16 -5.91 -6.94 16.81
CA ASN A 16 -5.07 -6.57 15.67
C ASN A 16 -4.22 -5.33 15.96
N LEU A 17 -2.98 -5.55 16.43
CA LEU A 17 -2.05 -4.48 16.80
C LEU A 17 -1.70 -3.55 15.61
N PRO A 18 -1.41 -4.03 14.39
CA PRO A 18 -1.26 -3.18 13.21
C PRO A 18 -2.47 -2.28 12.93
N LEU A 19 -3.69 -2.79 13.10
CA LEU A 19 -4.92 -2.02 12.90
C LEU A 19 -5.05 -0.93 13.97
N ARG A 20 -4.73 -1.23 15.22
CA ARG A 20 -4.72 -0.24 16.30
C ARG A 20 -3.79 0.94 15.98
N TYR A 21 -2.54 0.67 15.60
CA TYR A 21 -1.62 1.72 15.20
C TYR A 21 -2.09 2.51 13.97
N ALA A 22 -2.70 1.86 12.99
CA ALA A 22 -3.27 2.53 11.83
C ALA A 22 -4.43 3.46 12.20
N ILE A 23 -5.29 3.05 13.14
CA ILE A 23 -6.40 3.87 13.66
C ILE A 23 -5.86 5.07 14.45
N ASP A 24 -4.88 4.86 15.32
CA ASP A 24 -4.30 5.93 16.14
C ASP A 24 -3.64 7.00 15.24
N LYS A 25 -2.93 6.58 14.20
CA LYS A 25 -2.36 7.49 13.19
C LYS A 25 -3.44 8.25 12.41
N ALA A 26 -4.55 7.60 12.07
CA ALA A 26 -5.67 8.23 11.36
C ALA A 26 -6.39 9.27 12.25
N LYS A 27 -6.60 8.96 13.53
CA LYS A 27 -7.15 9.90 14.52
C LYS A 27 -6.24 11.11 14.72
N ALA A 28 -4.92 10.90 14.81
CA ALA A 28 -3.94 11.98 14.90
C ALA A 28 -3.95 12.91 13.66
N ALA A 29 -4.33 12.37 12.50
CA ALA A 29 -4.54 13.13 11.26
C ALA A 29 -5.96 13.72 11.12
N ASN A 30 -6.77 13.76 12.18
CA ASN A 30 -8.15 14.27 12.20
C ASN A 30 -9.10 13.54 11.22
N MET A 31 -8.87 12.26 10.93
CA MET A 31 -9.80 11.48 10.11
C MET A 31 -11.12 11.23 10.88
N PRO A 32 -12.30 11.52 10.30
CA PRO A 32 -13.59 11.26 10.94
C PRO A 32 -13.78 9.78 11.29
N LYS A 33 -14.43 9.52 12.43
CA LYS A 33 -14.68 8.16 12.95
C LYS A 33 -15.39 7.26 11.92
N ASP A 34 -16.40 7.79 11.24
CA ASP A 34 -17.17 7.03 10.23
C ASP A 34 -16.29 6.59 9.04
N THR A 35 -15.29 7.40 8.68
CA THR A 35 -14.34 7.06 7.60
C THR A 35 -13.43 5.91 8.02
N ILE A 36 -12.98 5.92 9.29
CA ILE A 36 -12.19 4.83 9.88
C ILE A 36 -13.00 3.54 9.91
N GLU A 37 -14.23 3.57 10.42
CA GLU A 37 -15.10 2.38 10.49
C GLU A 37 -15.41 1.82 9.11
N LYS A 38 -15.69 2.69 8.13
CA LYS A 38 -15.91 2.27 6.74
C LYS A 38 -14.67 1.61 6.15
N ALA A 39 -13.47 2.12 6.45
CA ALA A 39 -12.22 1.52 6.00
C ALA A 39 -11.95 0.16 6.66
N ILE A 40 -12.33 -0.03 7.92
CA ILE A 40 -12.23 -1.33 8.62
C ILE A 40 -13.16 -2.36 7.95
N LYS A 41 -14.45 -2.03 7.81
CA LYS A 41 -15.45 -2.91 7.18
C LYS A 41 -15.08 -3.28 5.75
N LYS A 42 -14.44 -2.36 5.02
CA LYS A 42 -13.93 -2.62 3.67
C LYS A 42 -12.72 -3.57 3.68
N GLY A 43 -11.88 -3.53 4.71
CA GLY A 43 -10.74 -4.42 4.86
C GLY A 43 -11.14 -5.84 5.29
N THR A 44 -12.16 -5.99 6.15
CA THR A 44 -12.67 -7.29 6.61
C THR A 44 -13.53 -8.02 5.59
N GLY A 45 -13.99 -7.33 4.54
CA GLY A 45 -14.90 -7.91 3.54
C GLY A 45 -16.37 -7.83 3.94
N ASP A 46 -16.72 -7.11 5.01
CA ASP A 46 -18.11 -6.90 5.46
C ASP A 46 -18.90 -5.97 4.53
N LEU A 47 -18.21 -5.31 3.59
CA LEU A 47 -18.82 -4.53 2.52
C LEU A 47 -18.59 -5.23 1.19
N GLU A 48 -19.68 -5.59 0.51
CA GLU A 48 -19.61 -6.01 -0.89
C GLU A 48 -18.97 -4.90 -1.74
N GLY A 49 -18.01 -5.30 -2.57
CA GLY A 49 -17.39 -4.40 -3.53
C GLY A 49 -15.89 -4.64 -3.69
N VAL A 50 -15.18 -3.52 -3.75
CA VAL A 50 -13.84 -3.43 -4.30
C VAL A 50 -12.77 -4.06 -3.38
N THR A 51 -12.20 -5.19 -3.80
CA THR A 51 -11.07 -5.86 -3.15
C THR A 51 -9.78 -5.10 -3.42
N PHE A 52 -9.07 -4.70 -2.37
CA PHE A 52 -7.75 -4.09 -2.50
C PHE A 52 -6.66 -5.16 -2.37
N GLU A 53 -5.65 -5.07 -3.23
CA GLU A 53 -4.44 -5.87 -3.22
C GLU A 53 -3.20 -4.98 -3.07
N GLU A 54 -2.22 -5.50 -2.34
CA GLU A 54 -0.89 -4.91 -2.22
C GLU A 54 -0.06 -5.37 -3.42
N VAL A 55 0.48 -4.42 -4.15
CA VAL A 55 1.33 -4.66 -5.32
C VAL A 55 2.66 -3.94 -5.14
N LEU A 56 3.74 -4.65 -5.47
CA LEU A 56 5.09 -4.11 -5.47
C LEU A 56 5.52 -3.92 -6.92
N TYR A 57 5.85 -2.70 -7.28
CA TYR A 57 6.46 -2.35 -8.56
C TYR A 57 7.93 -2.04 -8.36
N GLU A 58 8.74 -2.48 -9.31
CA GLU A 58 10.19 -2.38 -9.25
C GLU A 58 10.67 -1.78 -10.56
N GLY A 59 11.66 -0.90 -10.52
CA GLY A 59 12.20 -0.29 -11.72
C GLY A 59 13.40 0.61 -11.46
N TYR A 60 13.82 1.29 -12.51
CA TYR A 60 14.96 2.20 -12.50
C TYR A 60 14.53 3.61 -12.91
N GLY A 61 14.97 4.61 -12.16
CA GLY A 61 14.84 6.02 -12.51
C GLY A 61 15.98 6.51 -13.41
N PRO A 62 16.04 7.83 -13.67
CA PRO A 62 17.16 8.47 -14.32
C PRO A 62 18.50 8.07 -13.69
N SER A 63 19.52 7.90 -14.52
CA SER A 63 20.88 7.53 -14.08
C SER A 63 20.96 6.19 -13.34
N GLY A 64 19.99 5.29 -13.52
CA GLY A 64 20.02 3.93 -12.96
C GLY A 64 19.69 3.84 -11.48
N VAL A 65 19.03 4.85 -10.91
CA VAL A 65 18.57 4.82 -9.51
C VAL A 65 17.51 3.73 -9.33
N ALA A 66 17.74 2.79 -8.42
CA ALA A 66 16.78 1.75 -8.09
C ALA A 66 15.55 2.32 -7.36
N ILE A 67 14.36 1.96 -7.81
CA ILE A 67 13.09 2.44 -7.25
C ILE A 67 12.18 1.24 -6.98
N MET A 68 11.64 1.19 -5.75
CA MET A 68 10.64 0.24 -5.33
C MET A 68 9.38 1.00 -4.90
N VAL A 69 8.24 0.67 -5.50
CA VAL A 69 6.95 1.34 -5.26
C VAL A 69 5.97 0.32 -4.69
N GLU A 70 5.65 0.49 -3.42
CA GLU A 70 4.58 -0.26 -2.75
C GLU A 70 3.25 0.49 -2.96
N ALA A 71 2.27 -0.18 -3.55
CA ALA A 71 0.97 0.41 -3.83
C ALA A 71 -0.16 -0.50 -3.34
N LEU A 72 -1.25 0.13 -2.90
CA LEU A 72 -2.51 -0.54 -2.59
C LEU A 72 -3.49 -0.18 -3.69
N THR A 73 -3.93 -1.17 -4.47
CA THR A 73 -4.81 -0.95 -5.62
C THR A 73 -6.01 -1.89 -5.58
N ASP A 74 -7.09 -1.44 -6.16
CA ASP A 74 -8.26 -2.26 -6.46
C ASP A 74 -8.26 -2.86 -7.87
N ASN A 75 -7.32 -2.43 -8.72
CA ASN A 75 -7.23 -2.88 -10.08
C ASN A 75 -5.78 -2.77 -10.58
N ARG A 76 -5.04 -3.89 -10.52
CA ARG A 76 -3.68 -3.97 -11.06
C ARG A 76 -3.58 -3.65 -12.54
N ASN A 77 -4.61 -3.95 -13.34
CA ASN A 77 -4.63 -3.64 -14.77
C ASN A 77 -4.76 -2.13 -15.04
N ARG A 78 -5.29 -1.35 -14.09
CA ARG A 78 -5.28 0.13 -14.15
C ARG A 78 -3.95 0.69 -13.62
N THR A 79 -3.49 0.20 -12.47
CA THR A 79 -2.31 0.76 -11.80
C THR A 79 -1.01 0.46 -12.54
N SER A 80 -0.82 -0.75 -13.07
CA SER A 80 0.46 -1.11 -13.70
C SER A 80 0.80 -0.24 -14.92
N PRO A 81 -0.14 0.03 -15.86
CA PRO A 81 0.10 0.97 -16.95
C PRO A 81 0.36 2.41 -16.49
N GLU A 82 -0.32 2.89 -15.44
CA GLU A 82 -0.10 4.23 -14.89
C GLU A 82 1.30 4.37 -14.30
N ILE A 83 1.75 3.38 -13.51
CA ILE A 83 3.10 3.35 -12.95
C ILE A 83 4.13 3.30 -14.06
N LYS A 84 3.96 2.41 -15.05
CA LYS A 84 4.85 2.34 -16.22
C LYS A 84 4.98 3.70 -16.92
N ARG A 85 3.85 4.36 -17.19
CA ARG A 85 3.82 5.68 -17.81
C ARG A 85 4.54 6.74 -16.95
N LEU A 86 4.43 6.68 -15.63
CA LEU A 86 5.12 7.61 -14.72
C LEU A 86 6.64 7.43 -14.78
N PHE A 87 7.13 6.18 -14.81
CA PHE A 87 8.56 5.89 -15.00
C PHE A 87 9.05 6.46 -16.35
N GLU A 88 8.38 6.10 -17.44
CA GLU A 88 8.77 6.51 -18.80
C GLU A 88 8.76 8.04 -18.96
N LYS A 89 7.72 8.71 -18.43
CA LYS A 89 7.60 10.18 -18.49
C LYS A 89 8.76 10.91 -17.81
N HIS A 90 9.36 10.30 -16.77
CA HIS A 90 10.43 10.93 -16.00
C HIS A 90 11.81 10.31 -16.29
N GLY A 91 11.99 9.64 -17.44
CA GLY A 91 13.30 9.13 -17.88
C GLY A 91 13.75 7.86 -17.15
N GLY A 92 12.81 7.10 -16.58
CA GLY A 92 13.03 5.78 -16.00
C GLY A 92 12.32 4.67 -16.77
N SER A 93 12.41 3.45 -16.25
CA SER A 93 11.71 2.27 -16.77
C SER A 93 11.17 1.40 -15.63
N LEU A 94 9.94 0.91 -15.80
CA LEU A 94 9.40 -0.12 -14.94
C LEU A 94 10.05 -1.46 -15.32
N GLY A 95 10.64 -2.14 -14.34
CA GLY A 95 11.27 -3.44 -14.50
C GLY A 95 10.33 -4.60 -14.18
N THR A 96 10.89 -5.81 -14.22
CA THR A 96 10.21 -7.02 -13.74
C THR A 96 10.32 -7.14 -12.23
N SER A 97 9.45 -7.96 -11.62
CA SER A 97 9.60 -8.30 -10.20
C SER A 97 10.98 -8.93 -9.95
N GLY A 98 11.64 -8.50 -8.88
CA GLY A 98 12.98 -8.92 -8.47
C GLY A 98 14.14 -8.11 -9.08
N CYS A 99 13.89 -7.14 -9.97
CA CYS A 99 14.98 -6.44 -10.67
C CYS A 99 15.81 -5.51 -9.77
N VAL A 100 15.22 -4.98 -8.69
CA VAL A 100 15.93 -4.16 -7.70
C VAL A 100 15.76 -4.67 -6.27
N ASN A 101 14.89 -5.65 -6.03
CA ASN A 101 14.60 -6.18 -4.70
C ASN A 101 15.86 -6.53 -3.89
N TRP A 102 16.88 -7.11 -4.52
CA TRP A 102 18.14 -7.50 -3.90
C TRP A 102 18.99 -6.32 -3.40
N MET A 103 18.72 -5.10 -3.87
CA MET A 103 19.38 -3.87 -3.41
C MET A 103 18.74 -3.31 -2.13
N PHE A 104 17.55 -3.79 -1.73
CA PHE A 104 16.80 -3.28 -0.58
C PHE A 104 16.69 -4.32 0.54
N SER A 105 16.55 -3.83 1.76
CA SER A 105 16.25 -4.66 2.93
C SER A 105 15.09 -4.05 3.72
N LYS A 106 14.06 -4.85 3.99
CA LYS A 106 12.92 -4.41 4.82
C LYS A 106 13.40 -4.21 6.26
N LYS A 107 13.27 -2.99 6.78
CA LYS A 107 13.64 -2.59 8.15
C LYS A 107 12.51 -1.80 8.79
N GLY A 108 12.35 -1.91 10.11
CA GLY A 108 11.49 -1.02 10.88
C GLY A 108 12.20 0.31 11.13
N LEU A 109 11.48 1.43 11.02
CA LEU A 109 11.97 2.76 11.36
C LEU A 109 11.20 3.26 12.59
N ILE A 110 11.93 3.62 13.64
CA ILE A 110 11.40 4.26 14.85
C ILE A 110 12.09 5.61 14.93
N THR A 111 11.33 6.70 14.93
CA THR A 111 11.82 8.09 14.98
C THR A 111 11.16 8.83 16.12
#